data_AF-A0A4Q5XSZ8-F1
#
_entry.id   AF-A0A4Q5XSZ8-F1
#
_cell.length_a   1.000
_cell.length_b   1.000
_cell.length_c   1.000
_cell.angle_alpha   90.00
_cell.angle_beta   90.00
_cell.angle_gamma   90.00
#
_symmetry.space_group_name_H-M   'P 1'
#
loop_
_entity.id
_entity.type
_entity.pdbx_description
1 polymer ?
#
loop_
_entity_poly.entity_id
_entity_poly.type
_entity_poly.pdbx_seq_one_letter_code
_entity_poly.pdbx_strand_id
1 'polypeptide(L)'
;MTAFAFTACASTPPPEAAGTAEFVWGCWVAKDEPGGRALSFLRLLKEGPEGRSYRGYLHDVRGDEMIPVLRLTVLRDGMSAAVVKDGDITEFASNGPQGHSLQFISSTPDKTGRLEITGGNDRLSLGLQLGSEGFAYTFERDGCD
;
A
#
# COMPACT_ATOMS: atom_id res chain seq x y z
N MET A 1 -21.83 -1.29 59.84
CA MET A 1 -20.48 -1.46 59.27
C MET A 1 -20.68 -1.96 57.86
N THR A 2 -20.36 -1.12 56.88
CA THR A 2 -20.68 -1.32 55.47
C THR A 2 -19.37 -1.42 54.70
N ALA A 3 -19.22 -2.43 53.84
CA ALA A 3 -18.24 -2.40 52.76
C ALA A 3 -18.69 -3.38 51.66
N PHE A 4 -19.23 -2.83 50.58
CA PHE A 4 -19.45 -3.53 49.32
C PHE A 4 -18.13 -3.51 48.53
N ALA A 5 -17.63 -4.68 48.17
CA ALA A 5 -16.50 -4.83 47.26
C ALA A 5 -17.01 -4.76 45.81
N PHE A 6 -16.68 -3.67 45.11
CA PHE A 6 -16.87 -3.59 43.65
C PHE A 6 -15.66 -4.23 42.97
N THR A 7 -15.86 -5.41 42.39
CA THR A 7 -14.98 -5.99 41.37
C THR A 7 -15.13 -5.17 40.09
N ALA A 8 -14.15 -4.31 39.81
CA ALA A 8 -14.03 -3.65 38.52
C ALA A 8 -13.63 -4.67 37.46
N CYS A 9 -14.57 -5.08 36.61
CA CYS A 9 -14.23 -5.72 35.33
C CYS A 9 -13.47 -4.70 34.50
N ALA A 10 -12.14 -4.87 34.43
CA ALA A 10 -11.32 -4.20 33.44
C ALA A 10 -11.84 -4.61 32.06
N SER A 11 -12.61 -3.71 31.44
CA SER A 11 -13.05 -3.89 30.06
C SER A 11 -11.80 -3.77 29.21
N THR A 12 -11.32 -4.88 28.65
CA THR A 12 -10.33 -4.84 27.59
C THR A 12 -10.83 -3.87 26.53
N PRO A 13 -10.06 -2.85 26.13
CA PRO A 13 -10.49 -1.96 25.07
C PRO A 13 -10.87 -2.81 23.85
N PRO A 14 -11.99 -2.50 23.16
CA PRO A 14 -12.37 -3.24 21.98
C PRO A 14 -11.19 -3.25 21.01
N PRO A 15 -10.90 -4.39 20.34
CA PRO A 15 -9.86 -4.41 19.32
C PRO A 15 -10.20 -3.30 18.33
N GLU A 16 -9.32 -2.31 18.25
CA GLU A 16 -9.35 -1.32 17.19
C GLU A 16 -9.47 -2.10 15.89
N ALA A 17 -10.52 -1.85 15.11
CA ALA A 17 -10.74 -2.57 13.86
C ALA A 17 -9.42 -2.55 13.10
N ALA A 18 -8.86 -3.71 12.82
CA ALA A 18 -7.61 -3.81 12.06
C ALA A 18 -7.79 -2.91 10.83
N GLY A 19 -6.94 -1.89 10.71
CA GLY A 19 -7.03 -0.93 9.62
C GLY A 19 -7.07 -1.69 8.30
N THR A 20 -7.75 -1.16 7.29
CA THR A 20 -7.73 -1.74 5.93
C THR A 20 -6.76 -0.95 5.06
N ALA A 21 -6.29 -1.58 3.99
CA ALA A 21 -5.45 -0.95 2.98
C ALA A 21 -6.22 0.02 2.06
N GLU A 22 -7.43 0.46 2.43
CA GLU A 22 -8.29 1.29 1.56
C GLU A 22 -7.63 2.60 1.11
N PHE A 23 -6.69 3.13 1.89
CA PHE A 23 -5.95 4.34 1.56
C PHE A 23 -5.05 4.18 0.32
N VAL A 24 -4.69 2.96 -0.11
CA VAL A 24 -3.87 2.74 -1.31
C VAL A 24 -4.66 2.87 -2.60
N TRP A 25 -5.99 2.76 -2.52
CA TRP A 25 -6.87 2.80 -3.69
C TRP A 25 -6.90 4.20 -4.31
N GLY A 26 -6.84 4.22 -5.65
CA GLY A 26 -6.99 5.42 -6.45
C GLY A 26 -5.99 5.50 -7.60
N CYS A 27 -5.96 6.67 -8.21
CA CYS A 27 -4.95 7.03 -9.19
C CYS A 27 -4.08 8.14 -8.61
N TRP A 28 -2.78 7.95 -8.81
CA TRP A 28 -1.72 8.59 -8.09
C TRP A 28 -0.68 9.05 -9.09
N VAL A 29 -0.26 10.31 -9.00
CA VAL A 29 0.69 10.92 -9.93
C VAL A 29 1.88 11.49 -9.17
N ALA A 30 3.08 11.13 -9.60
CA ALA A 30 4.32 11.74 -9.13
C ALA A 30 4.71 12.83 -10.11
N LYS A 31 5.06 14.01 -9.61
CA LYS A 31 5.44 15.17 -10.41
C LYS A 31 6.84 15.64 -10.02
N ASP A 32 7.49 16.38 -10.89
CA ASP A 32 8.77 17.04 -10.61
C ASP A 32 8.64 18.13 -9.52
N GLU A 33 7.51 18.85 -9.53
CA GLU A 33 7.11 19.82 -8.51
C GLU A 33 5.58 19.85 -8.35
N PRO A 34 5.03 20.47 -7.28
CA PRO A 34 3.58 20.59 -7.12
C PRO A 34 2.93 21.28 -8.33
N GLY A 35 2.01 20.58 -8.99
CA GLY A 35 1.36 21.06 -10.22
C GLY A 35 2.22 20.97 -11.50
N GLY A 36 3.45 20.48 -11.40
CA GLY A 36 4.39 20.32 -12.51
C GLY A 36 4.13 19.10 -13.39
N ARG A 37 5.15 18.68 -14.14
CA ARG A 37 5.05 17.60 -15.13
C ARG A 37 4.95 16.25 -14.43
N ALA A 38 4.02 15.40 -14.89
CA ALA A 38 3.97 14.02 -14.46
C ALA A 38 5.25 13.26 -14.83
N LEU A 39 5.80 12.54 -13.86
CA LEU A 39 6.98 11.68 -13.99
C LEU A 39 6.61 10.20 -13.89
N SER A 40 5.63 9.88 -13.05
CA SER A 40 5.14 8.52 -12.88
C SER A 40 3.66 8.52 -12.55
N PHE A 41 2.97 7.45 -12.92
CA PHE A 41 1.56 7.25 -12.67
C PHE A 41 1.32 5.85 -12.09
N LEU A 42 0.60 5.79 -10.97
CA LEU A 42 0.19 4.56 -10.32
C LEU A 42 -1.33 4.52 -10.23
N ARG A 43 -1.94 3.49 -10.81
CA ARG A 43 -3.40 3.28 -10.77
C ARG A 43 -3.73 1.98 -10.08
N LEU A 44 -4.17 2.04 -8.83
CA LEU A 44 -4.60 0.89 -8.05
C LEU A 44 -6.13 0.86 -7.97
N LEU A 45 -6.76 -0.12 -8.61
CA LEU A 45 -8.22 -0.29 -8.65
C LEU A 45 -8.67 -1.49 -7.84
N LYS A 46 -9.90 -1.44 -7.34
CA LYS A 46 -10.55 -2.58 -6.69
C LYS A 46 -10.69 -3.73 -7.68
N GLU A 47 -10.27 -4.92 -7.28
CA GLU A 47 -10.37 -6.14 -8.08
C GLU A 47 -10.90 -7.31 -7.24
N GLY A 48 -11.67 -8.19 -7.90
CA GLY A 48 -12.28 -9.37 -7.33
C GLY A 48 -13.61 -9.09 -6.63
N PRO A 49 -14.27 -10.14 -6.11
CA PRO A 49 -15.51 -10.00 -5.34
C PRO A 49 -15.31 -9.01 -4.19
N GLU A 50 -16.23 -8.05 -4.05
CA GLU A 50 -16.24 -7.05 -2.98
C GLU A 50 -14.96 -6.18 -2.87
N GLY A 51 -14.13 -6.13 -3.92
CA GLY A 51 -12.87 -5.38 -3.90
C GLY A 51 -11.85 -5.95 -2.92
N ARG A 52 -11.74 -7.29 -2.86
CA ARG A 52 -10.78 -8.00 -1.99
C ARG A 52 -9.32 -7.58 -2.13
N SER A 53 -8.97 -6.94 -3.25
CA SER A 53 -7.61 -6.46 -3.53
C SER A 53 -7.62 -5.16 -4.32
N TYR A 54 -6.52 -4.43 -4.23
CA TYR A 54 -6.19 -3.29 -5.07
C TYR A 54 -5.08 -3.69 -6.03
N ARG A 55 -5.33 -3.65 -7.34
CA ARG A 55 -4.36 -4.03 -8.37
C ARG A 55 -4.16 -2.92 -9.38
N GLY A 56 -2.93 -2.80 -9.85
CA GLY A 56 -2.55 -1.72 -10.74
C GLY A 56 -1.17 -1.84 -11.34
N TYR A 57 -0.86 -0.88 -12.20
CA TYR A 57 0.45 -0.72 -12.79
C TYR A 57 1.04 0.62 -12.36
N LEU A 58 2.33 0.58 -12.04
CA LEU A 58 3.18 1.74 -11.98
C LEU A 58 3.76 1.98 -13.38
N HIS A 59 3.63 3.19 -13.89
CA HIS A 59 4.20 3.63 -15.15
C HIS A 59 5.17 4.78 -14.93
N ASP A 60 6.25 4.79 -15.70
CA ASP A 60 7.05 5.99 -15.96
C ASP A 60 6.40 6.78 -17.10
N VAL A 61 6.42 8.11 -16.98
CA VAL A 61 5.93 9.03 -18.02
C VAL A 61 7.13 9.66 -18.72
N ARG A 62 7.26 9.43 -20.03
CA ARG A 62 8.35 9.97 -20.87
C ARG A 62 7.77 10.64 -22.10
N GLY A 63 7.60 11.97 -22.03
CA GLY A 63 6.87 12.70 -23.06
C GLY A 63 5.40 12.28 -23.01
N ASP A 64 4.87 11.81 -24.16
CA ASP A 64 3.49 11.34 -24.28
C ASP A 64 3.33 9.84 -24.05
N GLU A 65 4.43 9.14 -23.72
CA GLU A 65 4.43 7.69 -23.50
C GLU A 65 4.33 7.34 -22.01
N MET A 66 3.50 6.33 -21.70
CA MET A 66 3.44 5.67 -20.39
C MET A 66 4.09 4.29 -20.50
N ILE A 67 5.21 4.09 -19.82
CA ILE A 67 5.99 2.86 -19.87
C ILE A 67 5.73 2.05 -18.60
N PRO A 68 5.18 0.83 -18.67
CA PRO A 68 4.92 0.04 -17.47
C PRO A 68 6.24 -0.38 -16.82
N VAL A 69 6.39 -0.05 -15.53
CA VAL A 69 7.56 -0.39 -14.72
C VAL A 69 7.31 -1.69 -13.97
N LEU A 70 6.16 -1.81 -13.32
CA LEU A 70 5.75 -2.99 -12.57
C LEU A 70 4.24 -3.03 -12.36
N ARG A 71 3.74 -4.21 -12.01
CA ARG A 71 2.38 -4.42 -11.52
C ARG A 71 2.41 -4.62 -10.01
N LEU A 72 1.56 -3.89 -9.28
CA LEU A 72 1.39 -4.00 -7.84
C LEU A 72 0.00 -4.57 -7.53
N THR A 73 -0.07 -5.50 -6.60
CA THR A 73 -1.31 -5.97 -5.97
C THR A 73 -1.16 -5.86 -4.45
N VAL A 74 -2.18 -5.33 -3.77
CA VAL A 74 -2.26 -5.26 -2.31
C VAL A 74 -3.62 -5.83 -1.90
N LEU A 75 -3.66 -6.78 -0.96
CA LEU A 75 -4.94 -7.25 -0.43
C LEU A 75 -5.58 -6.17 0.46
N ARG A 76 -6.92 -6.12 0.47
CA ARG A 76 -7.66 -5.09 1.21
C ARG A 76 -7.43 -5.12 2.71
N ASP A 77 -7.17 -6.30 3.27
CA ASP A 77 -6.78 -6.48 4.67
C ASP A 77 -5.36 -5.99 4.98
N GLY A 78 -4.58 -5.64 3.95
CA GLY A 78 -3.21 -5.17 4.10
C GLY A 78 -2.20 -6.25 4.47
N MET A 79 -2.59 -7.52 4.57
CA MET A 79 -1.75 -8.62 5.06
C MET A 79 -0.79 -9.16 4.01
N SER A 80 -1.13 -9.00 2.73
CA SER A 80 -0.32 -9.50 1.63
C SER A 80 -0.28 -8.54 0.46
N ALA A 81 0.85 -8.57 -0.25
CA ALA A 81 1.04 -7.85 -1.49
C ALA A 81 1.86 -8.69 -2.47
N ALA A 82 1.79 -8.34 -3.75
CA ALA A 82 2.61 -8.95 -4.79
C ALA A 82 3.06 -7.89 -5.77
N VAL A 83 4.33 -7.97 -6.17
CA VAL A 83 4.89 -7.16 -7.26
C VAL A 83 5.28 -8.09 -8.41
N VAL A 84 4.90 -7.71 -9.62
CA VAL A 84 5.37 -8.37 -10.85
C VAL A 84 6.18 -7.37 -11.66
N LYS A 85 7.46 -7.65 -11.85
CA LYS A 85 8.39 -6.84 -12.64
C LYS A 85 9.10 -7.75 -13.64
N ASP A 86 9.10 -7.37 -14.93
CA ASP A 86 9.75 -8.14 -16.00
C ASP A 86 9.31 -9.63 -16.09
N GLY A 87 8.09 -9.93 -15.64
CA GLY A 87 7.56 -11.30 -15.55
C GLY A 87 7.86 -12.02 -14.24
N ASP A 88 8.78 -11.51 -13.42
CA ASP A 88 9.15 -12.07 -12.13
C ASP A 88 8.21 -11.59 -11.02
N ILE A 89 7.67 -12.55 -10.27
CA ILE A 89 6.71 -12.31 -9.18
C ILE A 89 7.43 -12.36 -7.84
N THR A 90 7.28 -11.32 -7.03
CA THR A 90 7.71 -11.30 -5.63
C THR A 90 6.49 -11.10 -4.74
N GLU A 91 6.24 -12.07 -3.87
CA GLU A 91 5.17 -12.02 -2.87
C GLU A 91 5.69 -11.46 -1.55
N PHE A 92 4.82 -10.73 -0.86
CA PHE A 92 5.13 -10.02 0.37
C PHE A 92 4.06 -10.27 1.44
N ALA A 93 4.49 -10.33 2.69
CA ALA A 93 3.62 -10.44 3.86
C ALA A 93 3.88 -9.31 4.86
N SER A 94 2.84 -8.91 5.60
CA SER A 94 2.89 -7.92 6.67
C SER A 94 2.20 -8.44 7.93
N ASN A 95 2.27 -7.66 9.01
CA ASN A 95 1.44 -7.85 10.20
C ASN A 95 0.14 -7.02 10.16
N GLY A 96 -0.25 -6.54 8.97
CA GLY A 96 -1.39 -5.67 8.74
C GLY A 96 -1.08 -4.17 8.80
N PRO A 97 -2.06 -3.31 8.51
CA PRO A 97 -1.90 -1.85 8.54
C PRO A 97 -1.64 -1.29 9.94
N GLN A 98 -0.76 -0.31 10.01
CA GLN A 98 -0.51 0.52 11.19
C GLN A 98 -0.98 1.94 10.86
N GLY A 99 -2.26 2.22 11.11
CA GLY A 99 -2.91 3.43 10.58
C GLY A 99 -2.94 3.41 9.05
N HIS A 100 -2.36 4.43 8.42
CA HIS A 100 -2.20 4.49 6.96
C HIS A 100 -0.82 4.02 6.48
N SER A 101 -0.12 3.18 7.25
CA SER A 101 1.17 2.63 6.84
C SER A 101 1.10 1.11 6.73
N LEU A 102 1.71 0.61 5.66
CA LEU A 102 1.88 -0.81 5.37
C LEU A 102 3.36 -1.09 5.18
N GLN A 103 3.89 -2.03 5.93
CA GLN A 103 5.27 -2.51 5.79
C GLN A 103 5.25 -4.00 5.54
N PHE A 104 5.78 -4.41 4.39
CA PHE A 104 5.88 -5.79 4.00
C PHE A 104 7.33 -6.23 3.82
N ILE A 105 7.57 -7.51 4.09
CA ILE A 105 8.82 -8.21 3.80
C ILE A 105 8.50 -9.32 2.80
N SER A 106 9.43 -9.60 1.89
CA SER A 106 9.30 -10.72 0.96
C SER A 106 8.99 -12.02 1.71
N SER A 107 7.94 -12.70 1.27
CA SER A 107 7.56 -14.05 1.72
C SER A 107 7.99 -15.13 0.71
N THR A 108 8.63 -14.73 -0.39
CA THR A 108 9.15 -15.65 -1.40
C THR A 108 10.49 -16.22 -0.93
N PRO A 109 10.66 -17.55 -0.80
CA PRO A 109 11.83 -18.19 -0.14
C PRO A 109 13.22 -17.77 -0.65
N ASP A 110 13.34 -17.37 -1.92
CA ASP A 110 14.63 -17.04 -2.56
C ASP A 110 14.75 -15.56 -2.96
N LYS A 111 13.81 -14.71 -2.53
CA LYS A 111 13.82 -13.29 -2.87
C LYS A 111 13.97 -12.43 -1.63
N THR A 112 14.88 -11.47 -1.69
CA THR A 112 14.95 -10.38 -0.72
C THR A 112 14.14 -9.20 -1.25
N GLY A 113 13.31 -8.62 -0.39
CA GLY A 113 12.56 -7.43 -0.76
C GLY A 113 11.80 -6.84 0.41
N ARG A 114 11.54 -5.55 0.30
CA ARG A 114 10.73 -4.78 1.23
C ARG A 114 9.79 -3.89 0.42
N LEU A 115 8.53 -3.83 0.82
CA LEU A 115 7.55 -2.92 0.28
C LEU A 115 7.01 -2.07 1.41
N GLU A 116 6.98 -0.77 1.23
CA GLU A 116 6.41 0.19 2.16
C GLU A 116 5.43 1.08 1.42
N ILE A 117 4.21 1.18 1.93
CA ILE A 117 3.17 2.06 1.39
C ILE A 117 2.62 2.89 2.53
N THR A 118 2.74 4.21 2.43
CA THR A 118 2.23 5.12 3.45
C THR A 118 1.27 6.12 2.81
N GLY A 119 0.04 6.16 3.29
CA GLY A 119 -1.02 7.05 2.84
C GLY A 119 -1.20 8.28 3.71
N GLY A 120 -1.69 9.35 3.09
CA GLY A 120 -2.29 10.52 3.69
C GLY A 120 -3.52 10.95 2.88
N ASN A 121 -4.18 12.05 3.26
CA ASN A 121 -5.44 12.48 2.64
C ASN A 121 -5.37 12.53 1.10
N ASP A 122 -4.31 13.14 0.55
CA ASP A 122 -4.08 13.27 -0.89
C ASP A 122 -2.66 12.88 -1.32
N ARG A 123 -1.98 12.07 -0.50
CA ARG A 123 -0.62 11.62 -0.76
C ARG A 123 -0.46 10.13 -0.57
N LEU A 124 0.39 9.55 -1.39
CA LEU A 124 0.82 8.17 -1.26
C LEU A 124 2.33 8.10 -1.44
N SER A 125 3.04 7.55 -0.47
CA SER A 125 4.45 7.23 -0.59
C SER A 125 4.61 5.73 -0.82
N LEU A 126 5.41 5.37 -1.82
CA LEU A 126 5.73 3.98 -2.16
C LEU A 126 7.25 3.81 -2.11
N GLY A 127 7.73 2.97 -1.21
CA GLY A 127 9.10 2.48 -1.19
C GLY A 127 9.12 0.99 -1.54
N LEU A 128 9.94 0.58 -2.50
CA LEU A 128 10.08 -0.82 -2.88
C LEU A 128 11.54 -1.17 -3.09
N GLN A 129 12.00 -2.21 -2.42
CA GLN A 129 13.30 -2.84 -2.65
C GLN A 129 13.08 -4.25 -3.18
N LEU A 130 13.69 -4.58 -4.31
CA LEU A 130 13.73 -5.92 -4.92
C LEU A 130 15.18 -6.31 -5.16
N GLY A 131 15.74 -7.19 -4.32
CA GLY A 131 17.18 -7.48 -4.37
C GLY A 131 18.01 -6.22 -4.16
N SER A 132 18.81 -5.83 -5.15
CA SER A 132 19.59 -4.58 -5.16
C SER A 132 18.86 -3.39 -5.82
N GLU A 133 17.72 -3.60 -6.48
CA GLU A 133 16.96 -2.52 -7.12
C GLU A 133 16.05 -1.83 -6.10
N GLY A 134 16.11 -0.49 -6.06
CA GLY A 134 15.31 0.35 -5.18
C GLY A 134 14.44 1.33 -5.95
N PHE A 135 13.20 1.49 -5.51
CA PHE A 135 12.21 2.40 -6.05
C PHE A 135 11.64 3.24 -4.91
N ALA A 136 11.52 4.55 -5.13
CA ALA A 136 10.92 5.47 -4.17
C ALA A 136 10.10 6.51 -4.91
N TYR A 137 8.81 6.58 -4.58
CA TYR A 137 7.88 7.52 -5.18
C TYR A 137 7.07 8.22 -4.10
N THR A 138 6.80 9.50 -4.34
CA THR A 138 5.79 10.27 -3.60
C THR A 138 4.78 10.76 -4.62
N PHE A 139 3.54 10.35 -4.45
CA PHE A 139 2.44 10.67 -5.34
C PHE A 139 1.47 11.64 -4.67
N GLU A 140 0.82 12.43 -5.52
CA GLU A 140 -0.39 13.18 -5.21
C GLU A 140 -1.59 12.44 -5.79
N ARG A 141 -2.77 12.61 -5.18
CA ARG A 141 -4.01 12.06 -5.71
C ARG A 141 -4.37 12.76 -7.02
N ASP A 142 -4.54 11.98 -8.09
CA ASP A 142 -4.98 12.46 -9.42
C ASP A 142 -6.48 12.23 -9.65
N GLY A 143 -7.03 11.22 -8.97
CA GLY A 143 -8.46 10.89 -8.99
C GLY A 143 -8.78 9.60 -9.75
N CYS A 144 -9.69 8.78 -9.22
CA CYS A 144 -10.31 7.63 -9.87
C CYS A 144 -11.50 7.22 -8.99
N ASP A 145 -12.73 7.45 -9.48
CA ASP A 145 -13.98 7.01 -8.85
C ASP A 145 -14.21 5.50 -9.04
#